data_AF-A0A0D6AK75-F1
#
_entry.id   AF-A0A0D6AK75-F1
#
_cell.length_a   1.000
_cell.length_b   1.000
_cell.length_c   1.000
_cell.angle_alpha   90.00
_cell.angle_beta   90.00
_cell.angle_gamma   90.00
#
_symmetry.space_group_name_H-M   'P 1'
#
loop_
_entity.id
_entity.type
_entity.pdbx_description
1 polymer ?
#
loop_
_entity_poly.entity_id
_entity_poly.type
_entity_poly.pdbx_seq_one_letter_code
_entity_poly.pdbx_strand_id
1 'polypeptide(L)'
;MRAYEFTTEITDGNIRIPIDYLNNLNRGRNVKVIILTEDETLPKQKSDEKEKLSDYLLMPEIEDNEDLFIRDKDTGREINL
;
A
#
# COMPACT_ATOMS: atom_id res chain seq x y z
N MET A 1 -6.93 27.38 -3.49
CA MET A 1 -6.14 26.44 -4.33
C MET A 1 -6.87 26.34 -5.67
N ARG A 2 -6.17 26.46 -6.81
CA ARG A 2 -6.77 26.28 -8.14
C ARG A 2 -6.26 24.96 -8.70
N ALA A 3 -7.18 24.11 -9.15
CA ALA A 3 -6.89 22.87 -9.84
C ALA A 3 -7.28 23.04 -11.31
N TYR A 4 -6.48 22.46 -12.19
CA TYR A 4 -6.69 22.47 -13.63
C TYR A 4 -6.69 21.02 -14.10
N GLU A 5 -7.71 20.65 -14.86
CA GLU A 5 -7.91 19.30 -15.38
C GLU A 5 -7.96 19.36 -16.91
N PHE A 6 -7.26 18.41 -17.54
CA PHE A 6 -7.26 18.20 -18.97
C PHE A 6 -6.94 16.74 -19.27
N THR A 7 -7.49 16.22 -20.36
CA THR A 7 -7.19 14.88 -20.87
C THR A 7 -6.14 15.00 -21.98
N THR A 8 -5.11 14.17 -21.91
CA THR A 8 -4.11 14.05 -22.97
C THR A 8 -3.60 12.62 -23.03
N GLU A 9 -3.07 12.24 -24.18
CA GLU A 9 -2.36 10.98 -24.36
C GLU A 9 -0.87 11.14 -24.02
N ILE A 10 -0.25 10.03 -23.63
CA ILE A 10 1.20 9.95 -23.44
C ILE A 10 1.82 9.62 -24.79
N THR A 11 2.69 10.51 -25.29
CA THR A 11 3.41 10.32 -26.57
C THR A 11 4.90 10.29 -26.29
N ASP A 12 5.58 9.19 -26.64
CA ASP A 12 7.02 8.98 -26.39
C ASP A 12 7.44 9.20 -24.92
N GLY A 13 6.58 8.79 -23.98
CA GLY A 13 6.81 9.00 -22.54
C GLY A 13 6.62 10.44 -22.06
N ASN A 14 6.15 11.35 -22.93
CA ASN A 14 5.90 12.74 -22.60
C ASN A 14 4.39 13.04 -22.51
N ILE A 15 4.02 13.85 -21.51
CA ILE A 15 2.68 14.40 -21.34
C ILE A 15 2.70 15.85 -21.82
N ARG A 16 1.86 16.18 -22.80
CA ARG A 16 1.77 17.55 -23.34
C ARG A 16 0.71 18.33 -22.58
N ILE A 17 1.14 19.41 -21.92
CA ILE A 17 0.25 20.32 -21.21
C ILE A 17 -0.17 21.43 -22.18
N PRO A 18 -1.48 21.66 -22.42
CA PRO A 18 -1.93 22.75 -23.27
C PRO A 18 -1.53 24.12 -22.69
N ILE A 19 -1.12 25.04 -23.57
CA ILE A 19 -0.52 26.32 -23.15
C ILE A 19 -1.49 27.22 -22.38
N ASP A 20 -2.80 27.04 -22.58
CA ASP A 20 -3.85 27.80 -21.88
C ASP A 20 -3.81 27.55 -20.37
N TYR A 21 -3.39 26.36 -19.93
CA TYR A 21 -3.20 26.04 -18.53
C TYR A 21 -1.92 26.68 -17.96
N LEU A 22 -0.91 26.90 -18.79
CA LEU A 22 0.34 27.58 -18.40
C LEU A 22 0.14 29.09 -18.26
N ASN A 23 -0.74 29.70 -19.06
CA ASN A 23 -1.08 31.13 -18.94
C ASN A 23 -1.67 31.49 -17.57
N ASN A 24 -2.29 30.51 -16.92
CA ASN A 24 -2.84 30.66 -15.57
C ASN A 24 -1.80 30.49 -14.45
N LEU A 25 -0.59 30.04 -14.78
CA LEU A 25 0.49 29.80 -13.83
C LEU A 25 1.47 30.97 -13.84
N ASN A 26 1.58 31.67 -12.70
CA ASN A 26 2.59 32.71 -12.53
C ASN A 26 3.99 32.10 -12.50
N ARG A 27 4.91 32.66 -13.29
CA ARG A 27 6.32 32.25 -13.35
C ARG A 27 6.96 32.29 -11.95
N GLY A 28 7.82 31.30 -11.67
CA GLY A 28 8.58 31.23 -10.41
C GLY A 28 7.80 30.68 -9.22
N ARG A 29 6.62 30.08 -9.42
CA ARG A 29 5.86 29.42 -8.35
C ARG A 29 6.02 27.90 -8.43
N ASN A 30 6.07 27.27 -7.26
CA ASN A 30 5.99 25.82 -7.15
C ASN A 30 4.58 25.36 -7.51
N VAL A 31 4.49 24.35 -8.37
CA VAL A 31 3.24 23.72 -8.79
C VAL A 31 3.25 22.26 -8.40
N LYS A 32 2.08 21.76 -7.98
CA LYS A 32 1.85 20.34 -7.72
C LYS A 32 1.13 19.76 -8.92
N VAL A 33 1.71 18.73 -9.54
CA VAL A 33 1.12 18.02 -10.67
C VAL A 33 0.56 16.68 -10.16
N ILE A 34 -0.69 16.38 -10.50
CA ILE A 34 -1.34 15.11 -10.22
C ILE A 34 -1.73 14.52 -11.57
N ILE A 35 -1.29 13.29 -11.84
CA ILE A 35 -1.59 12.57 -13.09
C ILE A 35 -2.57 11.47 -12.72
N LEU A 36 -3.72 11.46 -13.37
CA LEU A 36 -4.74 10.41 -13.24
C LEU A 36 -4.77 9.63 -14.55
N THR A 37 -4.56 8.32 -14.49
CA THR A 37 -4.67 7.42 -15.64
C THR A 37 -5.96 6.63 -15.52
N GLU A 38 -6.70 6.50 -16.60
CA GLU A 38 -7.79 5.52 -16.67
C GLU A 38 -7.14 4.14 -16.71
N ASP A 39 -7.43 3.30 -15.72
CA ASP A 39 -6.85 1.96 -15.58
C ASP A 39 -7.35 1.02 -16.70
N GLU A 40 -6.80 1.14 -17.91
CA GLU A 40 -6.81 0.02 -18.84
C GLU A 40 -5.63 -0.89 -18.52
N THR A 41 -5.83 -1.72 -17.49
CA THR A 41 -4.96 -2.85 -17.16
C THR A 41 -3.50 -2.48 -16.92
N LEU A 42 -3.19 -1.96 -15.73
CA LEU A 42 -1.93 -2.36 -15.10
C LEU A 42 -1.86 -3.90 -15.20
N PRO A 43 -0.77 -4.53 -15.71
CA PRO A 43 -0.57 -5.94 -15.44
C PRO A 43 -0.58 -6.00 -13.93
N LYS A 44 -1.66 -6.59 -13.39
CA LYS A 44 -1.89 -6.87 -11.98
C LYS A 44 -0.50 -7.16 -11.43
N GLN A 45 0.10 -6.20 -10.71
CA GLN A 45 1.35 -6.45 -10.01
C GLN A 45 1.04 -7.75 -9.29
N LYS A 46 1.79 -8.81 -9.63
CA LYS A 46 1.70 -10.10 -8.94
C LYS A 46 1.65 -9.69 -7.50
N SER A 47 0.47 -9.77 -6.90
CA SER A 47 0.25 -9.29 -5.56
C SER A 47 1.31 -10.00 -4.78
N ASP A 48 2.23 -9.20 -4.25
CA ASP A 48 3.19 -9.58 -3.27
C ASP A 48 2.57 -10.72 -2.48
N GLU A 49 3.20 -11.88 -2.54
CA GLU A 49 2.92 -12.95 -1.58
C GLU A 49 2.83 -12.22 -0.25
N LYS A 50 1.62 -12.14 0.32
CA LYS A 50 1.41 -11.43 1.57
C LYS A 50 2.34 -12.11 2.55
N GLU A 51 3.49 -11.50 2.79
CA GLU A 51 4.46 -11.99 3.75
C GLU A 51 3.67 -12.13 5.04
N LYS A 52 3.55 -13.38 5.47
CA LYS A 52 2.78 -13.66 6.67
C LYS A 52 3.64 -13.16 7.81
N LEU A 53 3.00 -12.63 8.84
CA LEU A 53 3.71 -12.22 10.05
C LEU A 53 4.61 -13.35 10.59
N SER A 54 4.21 -14.62 10.36
CA SER A 54 4.99 -15.83 10.66
C SER A 54 6.39 -15.86 10.04
N ASP A 55 6.59 -15.22 8.89
CA ASP A 55 7.85 -15.26 8.16
C ASP A 55 8.92 -14.38 8.85
N TYR A 56 8.46 -13.46 9.71
CA TYR A 56 9.27 -12.54 10.51
C TYR A 56 9.39 -12.94 11.98
N LEU A 57 8.60 -13.92 12.44
CA LEU A 57 8.62 -14.36 13.82
C LEU A 57 9.69 -15.45 13.98
N LEU A 58 10.65 -15.21 14.87
CA LEU A 58 11.56 -16.23 15.35
C LEU A 58 10.74 -17.24 16.15
N MET A 59 10.48 -18.40 15.54
CA MET A 59 9.88 -19.52 16.25
C MET A 59 10.91 -20.11 17.22
N PRO A 60 10.54 -20.36 18.48
CA PRO A 60 11.40 -21.12 19.37
C PRO A 60 11.65 -22.51 18.78
N GLU A 61 12.86 -23.04 18.99
CA GLU A 61 13.18 -24.43 18.69
C GLU A 61 12.39 -25.32 19.65
N ILE A 62 11.27 -25.85 19.17
CA ILE A 62 10.41 -26.78 19.90
C ILE A 62 10.74 -28.17 19.37
N GLU A 63 11.08 -29.11 20.24
CA GLU A 63 11.22 -30.51 19.83
C GLU A 63 9.82 -31.09 19.50
N ASP A 64 9.71 -31.95 18.49
CA ASP A 64 8.40 -32.50 18.02
C ASP A 64 7.57 -33.20 19.12
N ASN A 65 8.16 -33.45 20.29
CA ASN A 65 7.54 -34.10 21.44
C ASN A 65 7.38 -33.18 22.67
N GLU A 66 7.58 -31.86 22.53
CA GLU A 66 7.32 -30.91 23.63
C GLU A 66 5.84 -30.54 23.69
N ASP A 67 5.22 -30.81 24.84
CA ASP A 67 3.85 -30.37 25.14
C ASP A 67 3.82 -28.84 25.30
N LEU A 68 3.44 -28.14 24.23
CA LEU A 68 3.38 -26.67 24.19
C LEU A 68 2.38 -26.05 25.19
N PHE A 69 1.41 -26.83 25.64
CA PHE A 69 0.36 -26.36 26.54
C PHE A 69 -0.03 -27.48 27.50
N ILE A 70 0.30 -27.32 28.77
CA ILE A 70 -0.34 -28.08 29.84
C ILE A 70 -1.74 -27.51 30.00
N ARG A 71 -2.75 -28.16 29.42
CA ARG A 71 -4.15 -27.81 29.69
C ARG A 71 -4.45 -28.22 31.13
N ASP A 72 -4.71 -27.23 31.98
CA ASP A 72 -5.31 -27.49 33.28
C ASP A 72 -6.62 -28.25 33.05
N LYS A 73 -6.74 -29.43 33.66
CA LYS A 73 -7.87 -30.33 33.42
C LYS A 73 -9.13 -29.88 34.14
N ASP A 74 -9.05 -28.83 34.93
CA ASP A 74 -10.19 -28.29 35.62
C ASP A 74 -10.04 -26.79 35.71
N THR A 75 -11.11 -26.06 35.39
CA THR A 75 -11.65 -25.01 36.26
C THR A 75 -12.74 -24.26 35.50
N GLY A 76 -13.94 -24.82 35.57
CA GLY A 76 -15.12 -23.96 35.62
C GLY A 76 -15.13 -23.19 36.94
N ARG A 77 -14.32 -22.11 37.02
CA ARG A 77 -14.41 -20.92 37.91
C ARG A 77 -13.09 -20.46 38.54
N GLU A 78 -13.13 -19.16 38.81
CA GLU A 78 -12.13 -18.12 39.05
C GLU A 78 -11.08 -18.40 40.14
N ILE A 79 -9.86 -17.91 39.89
CA ILE A 79 -8.93 -17.52 40.94
C ILE A 79 -8.77 -16.01 40.94
N ASN A 80 -9.28 -15.38 42.01
CA ASN A 80 -8.96 -14.00 42.38
C ASN A 80 -7.66 -13.98 43.18
N LEU A 81 -6.78 -13.10 42.72
CA LEU A 81 -5.49 -12.60 43.26
C LEU A 81 -4.33 -13.59 43.32
#